data_AF-A0A7R9TCW9-F1
#
_entry.id   AF-A0A7R9TCW9-F1
#
_cell.length_a   1.000
_cell.length_b   1.000
_cell.length_c   1.000
_cell.angle_alpha   90.00
_cell.angle_beta   90.00
_cell.angle_gamma   90.00
#
_symmetry.space_group_name_H-M   'P 1'
#
loop_
_entity.id
_entity.type
_entity.pdbx_description
1 polymer ?
#
loop_
_entity_poly.entity_id
_entity_poly.type
_entity_poly.pdbx_seq_one_letter_code
_entity_poly.pdbx_strand_id
1 'polypeptide(L)'
;AVKDRALEAEKALVRAQNQKVGSEALAKVEIALEEALHARARAHALVVSNEFRRIEVAQSAVKAIESSALAEEQKQQESAKVDMDEGTAALIADKLKRAEEAGEEGDVDLAEQLTAEADALKEMAASKAKAAPGAPAPAMPPPAMPPPAMPPPAMPPPAMRPPAMPPPAM
;
A
#
# COMPACT_ATOMS: atom_id res chain seq x y z
N ALA A 1 -16.77 -0.09 -27.10
CA ALA A 1 -16.59 0.78 -28.28
C ALA A 1 -15.63 0.20 -29.33
N VAL A 2 -14.31 0.15 -29.09
CA VAL A 2 -13.34 -0.33 -30.12
C VAL A 2 -13.48 -1.83 -30.42
N LYS A 3 -13.71 -2.67 -29.39
CA LYS A 3 -14.01 -4.10 -29.56
C LYS A 3 -15.29 -4.31 -30.39
N ASP A 4 -16.33 -3.52 -30.14
CA ASP A 4 -17.62 -3.64 -30.83
C ASP A 4 -17.50 -3.27 -32.32
N ARG A 5 -16.73 -2.22 -32.64
CA ARG A 5 -16.44 -1.85 -34.05
C ARG A 5 -15.68 -2.91 -34.83
N ALA A 6 -14.67 -3.53 -34.21
CA ALA A 6 -13.92 -4.61 -34.86
C ALA A 6 -14.82 -5.82 -35.15
N LEU A 7 -15.70 -6.16 -34.20
CA LEU A 7 -16.64 -7.27 -34.32
C LEU A 7 -17.75 -6.98 -35.34
N GLU A 8 -18.20 -5.73 -35.47
CA GLU A 8 -19.10 -5.31 -36.54
C GLU A 8 -18.45 -5.34 -37.92
N ALA A 9 -17.19 -4.90 -38.04
CA ALA A 9 -16.44 -4.97 -39.29
C ALA A 9 -16.21 -6.41 -39.75
N GLU A 10 -15.89 -7.32 -38.82
CA GLU A 10 -15.73 -8.75 -39.09
C GLU A 10 -17.04 -9.38 -39.57
N LYS A 11 -18.17 -9.05 -38.91
CA LYS A 11 -19.51 -9.45 -39.37
C LYS A 11 -19.86 -8.89 -40.75
N ALA A 12 -19.46 -7.65 -41.03
CA ALA A 12 -19.69 -7.03 -42.33
C ALA A 12 -18.89 -7.73 -43.44
N LEU A 13 -17.65 -8.14 -43.16
CA LEU A 13 -16.80 -8.88 -44.10
C LEU A 13 -17.42 -10.24 -44.45
N VAL A 14 -17.88 -10.98 -43.44
CA VAL A 14 -18.54 -12.28 -43.65
C VAL A 14 -19.82 -12.12 -44.46
N ARG A 15 -20.63 -11.08 -44.20
CA ARG A 15 -21.83 -10.78 -45.01
C ARG A 15 -21.47 -10.42 -46.45
N ALA A 16 -20.43 -9.62 -46.64
CA ALA A 16 -19.97 -9.22 -47.96
C ALA A 16 -19.50 -10.43 -48.79
N GLN A 17 -18.68 -11.31 -48.19
CA GLN A 17 -18.21 -12.53 -48.87
C GLN A 17 -19.38 -13.45 -49.27
N ASN A 18 -20.41 -13.57 -48.43
CA ASN A 18 -21.58 -14.41 -48.70
C ASN A 18 -22.55 -13.82 -49.73
N GLN A 19 -22.56 -12.50 -49.93
CA GLN A 19 -23.48 -11.82 -50.87
C GLN A 19 -22.92 -11.66 -52.28
N LYS A 20 -21.72 -12.16 -52.59
CA LYS A 20 -21.00 -11.92 -53.86
C LYS A 20 -20.94 -10.41 -54.21
N VAL A 21 -20.79 -9.55 -53.21
CA VAL A 21 -20.59 -8.12 -53.48
C VAL A 21 -19.30 -7.94 -54.27
N GLY A 22 -19.30 -6.94 -55.16
CA GLY A 22 -18.17 -6.65 -56.04
C GLY A 22 -16.86 -6.44 -55.27
N SER A 23 -15.74 -6.72 -55.93
CA SER A 23 -14.39 -6.68 -55.36
C SER A 23 -14.07 -5.35 -54.65
N GLU A 24 -14.61 -4.23 -55.14
CA GLU A 24 -14.41 -2.91 -54.54
C GLU A 24 -15.09 -2.76 -53.16
N ALA A 25 -16.26 -3.37 -52.96
CA ALA A 25 -16.96 -3.34 -51.68
C ALA A 25 -16.27 -4.25 -50.65
N LEU A 26 -15.74 -5.40 -51.09
CA LEU A 26 -14.94 -6.27 -50.23
C LEU A 26 -13.65 -5.57 -49.77
N ALA A 27 -12.92 -4.92 -50.68
CA ALA A 27 -11.71 -4.19 -50.35
C ALA A 27 -11.95 -3.08 -49.31
N LYS A 28 -13.06 -2.34 -49.42
CA LYS A 28 -13.43 -1.30 -48.43
C LYS A 28 -13.71 -1.90 -47.04
N VAL A 29 -14.34 -3.07 -46.98
CA VAL A 29 -14.62 -3.75 -45.72
C VAL A 29 -13.35 -4.35 -45.10
N GLU A 30 -12.44 -4.88 -45.92
CA GLU A 30 -11.12 -5.36 -45.46
C GLU A 30 -10.28 -4.22 -44.88
N ILE A 31 -10.19 -3.08 -45.57
CA ILE A 31 -9.49 -1.89 -45.05
C ILE A 31 -10.11 -1.43 -43.72
N ALA A 32 -11.45 -1.36 -43.64
CA ALA A 32 -12.13 -0.98 -42.40
C ALA A 32 -11.88 -1.98 -41.25
N LEU A 33 -11.75 -3.28 -41.56
CA LEU A 33 -11.39 -4.30 -40.59
C LEU A 33 -9.94 -4.14 -40.10
N GLU A 34 -8.99 -3.92 -41.00
CA GLU A 34 -7.59 -3.69 -40.64
C GLU A 34 -7.42 -2.45 -39.76
N GLU A 35 -8.10 -1.34 -40.10
CA GLU A 35 -8.11 -0.13 -39.29
C GLU A 35 -8.70 -0.39 -37.89
N ALA A 36 -9.81 -1.14 -37.82
CA ALA A 36 -10.43 -1.48 -36.55
C ALA A 36 -9.54 -2.39 -35.68
N LEU A 37 -8.83 -3.34 -36.28
CA LEU A 37 -7.86 -4.20 -35.60
C LEU A 37 -6.65 -3.40 -35.11
N HIS A 38 -6.11 -2.49 -35.93
CA HIS A 38 -5.04 -1.58 -35.51
C HIS A 38 -5.47 -0.65 -34.37
N ALA A 39 -6.69 -0.13 -34.41
CA ALA A 39 -7.24 0.69 -33.34
C ALA A 39 -7.39 -0.13 -32.04
N ARG A 40 -7.82 -1.39 -32.14
CA ARG A 40 -7.91 -2.31 -31.00
C ARG A 40 -6.55 -2.62 -30.40
N ALA A 41 -5.53 -2.88 -31.23
CA ALA A 41 -4.17 -3.14 -30.78
C ALA A 41 -3.58 -1.92 -30.03
N ARG A 42 -3.77 -0.71 -30.56
CA ARG A 42 -3.35 0.55 -29.91
C ARG A 42 -4.05 0.77 -28.57
N ALA A 43 -5.37 0.55 -28.51
CA ALA A 43 -6.11 0.66 -27.26
C ALA A 43 -5.62 -0.35 -26.21
N HIS A 44 -5.32 -1.58 -26.61
CA HIS A 44 -4.77 -2.60 -25.72
C HIS A 44 -3.39 -2.20 -25.18
N ALA A 45 -2.49 -1.70 -26.04
CA ALA A 45 -1.17 -1.23 -25.64
C ALA A 45 -1.24 -0.09 -24.60
N LEU A 46 -2.18 0.84 -24.74
CA LEU A 46 -2.39 1.92 -23.78
C LEU A 46 -2.90 1.40 -22.42
N VAL A 47 -3.81 0.42 -22.42
CA VAL A 47 -4.29 -0.21 -21.18
C VAL A 47 -3.14 -0.91 -20.47
N VAL A 48 -2.37 -1.74 -21.18
CA VAL A 48 -1.22 -2.44 -20.63
C VAL A 48 -0.16 -1.47 -20.10
N SER A 49 0.15 -0.40 -20.83
CA SER A 49 1.11 0.63 -20.39
C SER A 49 0.65 1.37 -19.13
N ASN A 50 -0.66 1.65 -19.01
CA ASN A 50 -1.22 2.27 -17.81
C ASN A 50 -1.21 1.33 -16.60
N GLU A 51 -1.49 0.04 -16.81
CA GLU A 51 -1.37 -0.95 -15.73
C GLU A 51 0.07 -1.10 -15.25
N PHE A 52 1.04 -1.13 -16.17
CA PHE A 52 2.45 -1.20 -15.83
C PHE A 52 2.89 0.00 -14.98
N ARG A 53 2.49 1.23 -15.37
CA ARG A 53 2.75 2.43 -14.57
C ARG A 53 2.12 2.38 -13.18
N ARG A 54 0.90 1.84 -13.05
CA ARG A 54 0.26 1.67 -11.74
C ARG A 54 1.04 0.70 -10.85
N ILE A 55 1.56 -0.38 -11.41
CA ILE A 55 2.39 -1.35 -10.69
C ILE A 55 3.70 -0.68 -10.22
N GLU A 56 4.37 0.09 -11.07
CA GLU A 56 5.60 0.82 -10.70
C GLU A 56 5.37 1.82 -9.56
N VAL A 57 4.27 2.57 -9.60
CA VAL A 57 3.89 3.50 -8.53
C VAL A 57 3.61 2.74 -7.23
N ALA A 58 2.87 1.64 -7.29
CA ALA A 58 2.59 0.82 -6.12
C ALA A 58 3.87 0.23 -5.50
N GLN A 59 4.79 -0.29 -6.32
CA GLN A 59 6.07 -0.81 -5.84
C GLN A 59 6.94 0.29 -5.22
N SER A 60 6.94 1.48 -5.81
CA SER A 60 7.66 2.63 -5.25
C SER A 60 7.09 3.05 -3.88
N ALA A 61 5.76 3.02 -3.74
CA ALA A 61 5.10 3.32 -2.47
C ALA A 61 5.42 2.26 -1.40
N VAL A 62 5.42 0.98 -1.75
CA VAL A 62 5.82 -0.10 -0.82
C VAL A 62 7.26 0.08 -0.34
N LYS A 63 8.20 0.35 -1.25
CA LYS A 63 9.60 0.63 -0.87
C LYS A 63 9.72 1.85 0.03
N ALA A 64 8.93 2.90 -0.21
CA ALA A 64 8.92 4.08 0.64
C ALA A 64 8.43 3.74 2.07
N ILE A 65 7.36 2.95 2.19
CA ILE A 65 6.85 2.49 3.49
C ILE A 65 7.90 1.63 4.22
N GLU A 66 8.52 0.67 3.54
CA GLU A 66 9.58 -0.17 4.11
C GLU A 66 10.77 0.68 4.61
N SER A 67 11.22 1.64 3.80
CA SER A 67 12.30 2.54 4.21
C SER A 67 11.93 3.44 5.40
N SER A 68 10.66 3.87 5.48
CA SER A 68 10.16 4.64 6.63
C SER A 68 10.06 3.79 7.90
N ALA A 69 9.63 2.53 7.78
CA ALA A 69 9.57 1.62 8.92
C ALA A 69 10.96 1.32 9.48
N LEU A 70 11.95 1.07 8.60
CA LEU A 70 13.34 0.89 9.00
C LEU A 70 13.92 2.14 9.67
N ALA A 71 13.57 3.34 9.19
CA ALA A 71 14.01 4.59 9.80
C ALA A 71 13.39 4.81 11.20
N GLU A 72 12.13 4.45 11.40
CA GLU A 72 11.51 4.46 12.74
C GLU A 72 12.14 3.44 13.67
N GLU A 73 12.44 2.23 13.19
CA GLU A 73 13.10 1.20 13.99
C GLU A 73 14.50 1.63 14.43
N GLN A 74 15.28 2.23 13.52
CA GLN A 74 16.59 2.80 13.87
C GLN A 74 16.48 3.91 14.91
N LYS A 75 15.49 4.81 14.77
CA LYS A 75 15.25 5.87 15.75
C LYS A 75 14.86 5.30 17.12
N GLN A 76 14.07 4.22 17.15
CA GLN A 76 13.73 3.52 18.40
C GLN A 76 14.95 2.85 19.02
N GLN A 77 15.80 2.18 18.23
CA GLN A 77 17.06 1.59 18.71
C GLN A 77 18.03 2.65 19.25
N GLU A 78 18.12 3.81 18.60
CA GLU A 78 18.96 4.92 19.05
C GLU A 78 18.42 5.51 20.35
N SER A 79 17.10 5.71 20.48
CA SER A 79 16.51 6.12 21.76
C SER A 79 16.69 5.10 22.88
N ALA A 80 16.63 3.80 22.58
CA ALA A 80 16.88 2.74 23.56
C ALA A 80 18.34 2.66 24.02
N LYS A 81 19.30 3.16 23.20
CA LYS A 81 20.71 3.27 23.61
C LYS A 81 20.98 4.46 24.54
N VAL A 82 20.10 5.47 24.58
CA VAL A 82 20.34 6.71 25.31
C VAL A 82 19.96 6.62 26.81
N ASP A 83 19.17 5.63 27.21
CA ASP A 83 18.66 5.54 28.60
C ASP A 83 19.38 4.52 29.50
N MET A 84 20.56 4.00 29.10
CA MET A 84 21.40 3.24 30.02
C MET A 84 22.39 4.20 30.69
N ASP A 85 22.06 4.64 31.92
CA ASP A 85 22.92 5.48 32.76
C ASP A 85 24.36 4.93 32.73
N GLU A 86 25.37 5.72 32.36
CA GLU A 86 26.79 5.28 32.19
C GLU A 86 27.30 4.46 33.40
N GLY A 87 26.82 4.78 34.61
CA GLY A 87 27.14 4.03 35.83
C GLY A 87 26.59 2.60 35.85
N THR A 88 25.41 2.36 35.26
CA THR A 88 24.80 1.02 35.15
C THR A 88 25.54 0.18 34.11
N ALA A 89 25.92 0.79 32.99
CA ALA A 89 26.73 0.14 31.96
C ALA A 89 28.12 -0.26 32.50
N ALA A 90 28.75 0.62 33.27
CA ALA A 90 30.03 0.33 33.93
C ALA A 90 29.92 -0.81 34.96
N LEU A 91 28.83 -0.84 35.76
CA LEU A 91 28.56 -1.93 36.72
C LEU A 91 28.34 -3.29 36.05
N ILE A 92 27.63 -3.32 34.92
CA ILE A 92 27.43 -4.56 34.14
C ILE A 92 28.76 -5.04 33.56
N ALA A 93 29.58 -4.13 33.02
CA ALA A 93 30.90 -4.46 32.47
C ALA A 93 31.87 -4.99 33.55
N ASP A 94 31.88 -4.39 34.75
CA ASP A 94 32.70 -4.83 35.87
C ASP A 94 32.31 -6.24 36.35
N LYS A 95 31.00 -6.53 36.45
CA LYS A 95 30.50 -7.86 36.84
C LYS A 95 30.80 -8.94 35.80
N LEU A 96 30.66 -8.63 34.51
CA LEU A 96 31.01 -9.57 33.45
C LEU A 96 32.51 -9.87 33.42
N LYS A 97 33.34 -8.85 33.64
CA LYS A 97 34.79 -9.03 33.73
C LYS A 97 35.18 -9.90 34.93
N ARG A 98 34.57 -9.68 36.10
CA ARG A 98 34.77 -10.55 37.27
C ARG A 98 34.27 -11.98 37.05
N ALA A 99 33.20 -12.16 36.27
CA ALA A 99 32.70 -13.49 35.94
C ALA A 99 33.68 -14.26 35.04
N GLU A 100 34.33 -13.55 34.10
CA GLU A 100 35.38 -14.09 33.25
C GLU A 100 36.62 -14.50 34.08
N GLU A 101 37.07 -13.63 34.99
CA GLU A 101 38.16 -13.92 35.93
C GLU A 101 37.84 -15.11 36.85
N ALA A 102 36.60 -15.19 37.38
CA ALA A 102 36.16 -16.32 38.21
C ALA A 102 36.05 -17.65 37.41
N GLY A 103 35.67 -17.56 36.13
CA GLY A 103 35.64 -18.70 35.22
C GLY A 103 37.04 -19.25 34.91
N GLU A 104 38.06 -18.39 34.83
CA GLU A 104 39.46 -18.79 34.67
C GLU A 104 40.05 -19.40 35.96
N GLU A 105 39.62 -18.94 37.14
CA GLU A 105 40.02 -19.52 38.44
C GLU A 105 39.32 -20.83 38.78
N GLY A 106 38.30 -21.23 38.00
CA GLY A 106 37.56 -22.48 38.18
C GLY A 106 36.37 -22.38 39.15
N ASP A 107 36.03 -21.18 39.61
CA ASP A 107 34.86 -20.90 40.45
C ASP A 107 33.62 -20.66 39.58
N VAL A 108 33.13 -21.75 38.98
CA VAL A 108 31.99 -21.75 38.05
C VAL A 108 30.71 -21.21 38.70
N ASP A 109 30.47 -21.51 39.98
CA ASP A 109 29.31 -21.03 40.73
C ASP A 109 29.31 -19.49 40.86
N LEU A 110 30.49 -18.89 41.05
CA LEU A 110 30.65 -17.45 41.17
C LEU A 110 30.49 -16.77 39.79
N ALA A 111 31.01 -17.38 38.73
CA ALA A 111 30.85 -16.89 37.36
C ALA A 111 29.37 -16.91 36.89
N GLU A 112 28.62 -17.98 37.20
CA GLU A 112 27.19 -18.05 36.93
C GLU A 112 26.40 -17.01 37.75
N GLN A 113 26.77 -16.81 39.02
CA GLN A 113 26.10 -15.82 39.86
C GLN A 113 26.34 -14.39 39.35
N LEU A 114 27.57 -14.05 38.94
CA LEU A 114 27.93 -12.73 38.43
C LEU A 114 27.31 -12.44 37.05
N THR A 115 27.18 -13.44 36.18
CA THR A 115 26.48 -13.31 34.90
C THR A 115 24.97 -13.15 35.10
N ALA A 116 24.35 -13.92 36.01
CA ALA A 116 22.95 -13.75 36.37
C ALA A 116 22.66 -12.36 36.97
N GLU A 117 23.55 -11.84 37.81
CA GLU A 117 23.43 -10.47 38.34
C GLU A 117 23.59 -9.39 37.27
N ALA A 118 24.49 -9.59 36.29
CA ALA A 118 24.65 -8.69 35.16
C ALA A 118 23.38 -8.66 34.28
N ASP A 119 22.75 -9.81 34.06
CA ASP A 119 21.50 -9.91 33.30
C ASP A 119 20.30 -9.33 34.07
N ALA A 120 20.21 -9.53 35.39
CA ALA A 120 19.21 -8.87 36.22
C ALA A 120 19.34 -7.34 36.20
N LEU A 121 20.57 -6.81 36.18
CA LEU A 121 20.82 -5.37 36.03
C LEU A 121 20.39 -4.85 34.65
N LYS A 122 20.62 -5.61 33.56
CA LYS A 122 20.10 -5.27 32.23
C LYS A 122 18.58 -5.26 32.21
N GLU A 123 17.93 -6.23 32.84
CA GLU A 123 16.47 -6.32 32.88
C GLU A 123 15.85 -5.17 33.71
N MET A 124 16.45 -4.83 34.85
CA MET A 124 16.05 -3.67 35.66
C MET A 124 16.26 -2.35 34.90
N ALA A 125 17.36 -2.19 34.18
CA ALA A 125 17.62 -1.01 33.34
C ALA A 125 16.59 -0.92 32.19
N ALA A 126 16.29 -2.04 31.52
CA ALA A 126 15.28 -2.11 30.47
C ALA A 126 13.87 -1.81 31.00
N SER A 127 13.53 -2.29 32.20
CA SER A 127 12.25 -2.00 32.84
C SER A 127 12.14 -0.53 33.27
N LYS A 128 13.26 0.09 33.71
CA LYS A 128 13.31 1.52 34.07
C LYS A 128 13.17 2.42 32.84
N ALA A 129 13.83 2.08 31.73
CA ALA A 129 13.64 2.76 30.44
C ALA A 129 12.18 2.64 29.95
N LYS A 130 11.53 1.49 30.19
CA LYS A 130 10.11 1.28 29.86
C LYS A 130 9.12 1.98 30.82
N ALA A 131 9.57 2.40 32.00
CA ALA A 131 8.76 3.12 33.00
C ALA A 131 8.90 4.65 32.94
N ALA A 132 9.81 5.18 32.12
CA ALA A 132 9.85 6.60 31.81
C ALA A 132 8.48 7.04 31.22
N PRO A 133 8.02 8.28 31.43
CA PRO A 133 6.64 8.71 31.12
C PRO A 133 6.26 8.73 29.62
N GLY A 134 7.04 8.08 28.75
CA GLY A 134 6.89 8.07 27.31
C GLY A 134 6.85 6.69 26.66
N ALA A 135 6.86 5.58 27.42
CA ALA A 135 6.57 4.28 26.81
C ALA A 135 5.12 4.31 26.29
N PRO A 136 4.87 4.18 24.97
CA PRO A 136 3.50 4.05 24.50
C PRO A 136 2.93 2.79 25.14
N ALA A 137 1.89 2.97 25.96
CA ALA A 137 1.02 1.86 26.34
C ALA A 137 0.65 1.11 25.06
N PRO A 138 0.57 -0.24 25.06
CA PRO A 138 0.09 -0.97 23.90
C PRO A 138 -1.24 -0.34 23.49
N ALA A 139 -1.27 0.25 22.30
CA ALA A 139 -2.39 1.03 21.83
C ALA A 139 -3.61 0.10 21.83
N MET A 140 -4.47 0.22 22.84
CA MET A 140 -5.80 -0.35 22.76
C MET A 140 -6.42 0.24 21.49
N PRO A 141 -6.91 -0.58 20.55
CA PRO A 141 -7.60 -0.06 19.39
C PRO A 141 -8.72 0.84 19.91
N PRO A 142 -8.86 2.08 19.40
CA PRO A 142 -9.95 2.95 19.83
C PRO A 142 -11.27 2.21 19.63
N PRO A 143 -12.23 2.31 20.57
CA PRO A 143 -13.54 1.72 20.36
C PRO A 143 -14.07 2.22 19.02
N ALA A 144 -14.47 1.29 18.15
CA ALA A 144 -14.94 1.58 16.81
C ALA A 144 -16.07 2.61 16.90
N MET A 145 -15.75 3.87 16.60
CA MET A 145 -16.77 4.90 16.50
C MET A 145 -17.64 4.55 15.29
N PRO A 146 -18.97 4.43 15.45
CA PRO A 146 -19.85 4.25 14.31
C PRO A 146 -19.64 5.42 13.35
N PRO A 147 -19.62 5.18 12.03
CA PRO A 147 -19.39 6.24 11.05
C PRO A 147 -20.45 7.34 11.24
N PRO A 148 -20.08 8.63 11.09
CA PRO A 148 -21.05 9.71 11.18
C PRO A 148 -22.15 9.47 10.17
N ALA A 149 -23.40 9.47 10.64
CA ALA A 149 -24.57 9.35 9.79
C ALA A 149 -24.56 10.49 8.76
N MET A 150 -24.20 10.18 7.52
CA MET A 150 -24.29 11.14 6.43
C MET A 150 -25.76 11.51 6.25
N PRO A 151 -26.13 12.80 6.26
CA PRO A 151 -27.47 13.20 5.88
C PRO A 151 -27.73 12.75 4.43
N PRO A 152 -28.95 12.28 4.11
CA PRO A 152 -29.25 11.84 2.76
C PRO A 152 -29.03 12.97 1.76
N PRO A 153 -28.59 12.68 0.52
CA PRO A 153 -28.39 13.70 -0.49
C PRO A 153 -29.72 14.44 -0.74
N ALA A 154 -29.68 15.76 -0.63
CA ALA A 154 -30.81 16.62 -0.96
C ALA A 154 -31.17 16.40 -2.44
N MET A 155 -32.30 15.74 -2.69
CA MET A 155 -32.85 15.61 -4.03
C MET A 155 -33.27 17.01 -4.51
N PRO A 156 -32.80 17.47 -5.69
CA PRO A 156 -33.31 18.70 -6.27
C PRO A 156 -34.81 18.53 -6.59
N PRO A 157 -35.64 19.56 -6.39
CA PRO A 157 -37.06 19.48 -6.72
C PRO A 157 -37.23 19.20 -8.22
N PRO A 158 -38.25 18.43 -8.62
CA PRO A 158 -38.50 18.14 -10.02
C PRO A 158 -38.78 19.45 -10.77
N ALA A 159 -38.02 19.68 -11.84
CA ALA A 159 -38.23 20.80 -12.74
C ALA A 159 -39.60 20.65 -13.43
N MET A 160 -40.61 21.38 -12.93
CA MET A 160 -41.90 21.48 -13.60
C MET A 160 -41.70 22.28 -14.89
N ARG A 161 -41.92 21.64 -16.04
CA ARG A 161 -41.97 22.36 -17.33
C ARG A 161 -43.22 23.22 -17.34
N PRO A 162 -43.15 24.49 -17.79
CA PRO A 162 -44.35 25.30 -17.96
C PRO A 162 -45.25 24.68 -19.04
N PRO A 163 -46.58 24.77 -18.90
CA PRO A 163 -47.49 24.30 -19.92
C PRO A 163 -47.28 25.09 -21.22
N ALA A 164 -47.22 24.37 -22.34
CA ALA A 164 -47.14 24.97 -23.66
C ALA A 164 -48.44 25.74 -23.93
N MET A 165 -48.36 27.07 -24.02
CA MET A 165 -49.46 27.89 -24.54
C MET A 165 -49.59 27.66 -26.05
N PRO A 166 -50.79 27.38 -26.57
CA PRO A 166 -51.01 27.40 -28.02
C PRO A 166 -50.86 28.82 -28.55
N PRO A 167 -50.34 29.00 -29.79
CA PRO A 167 -50.26 30.31 -30.41
C PRO A 167 -51.65 30.91 -30.60
N PRO A 168 -51.80 32.25 -30.50
CA PRO A 168 -53.06 32.90 -30.80
C PRO A 168 -53.43 32.66 -32.26
N ALA A 169 -54.68 32.23 -32.47
CA ALA A 169 -55.25 32.10 -33.81
C ALA A 169 -55.30 33.48 -34.46
N MET A 170 -54.70 33.60 -35.64
CA MET A 170 -54.96 34.67 -36.62
C MET A 170 -55.38 34.02 -37.93
#